data_AF-A0A960NTI8-F1
#
_entry.id   AF-A0A960NTI8-F1
#
_cell.length_a   1.000
_cell.length_b   1.000
_cell.length_c   1.000
_cell.angle_alpha   90.00
_cell.angle_beta   90.00
_cell.angle_gamma   90.00
#
_symmetry.space_group_name_H-M   'P 1'
#
loop_
_entity.id
_entity.type
_entity.pdbx_description
1 polymer ?
#
loop_
_entity_poly.entity_id
_entity_poly.type
_entity_poly.pdbx_seq_one_letter_code
_entity_poly.pdbx_strand_id
1 'polypeptide(L)'
;MNLSRRTVTWCAAIGISLVLLYAGLTAAAWVFVRHFRHVEGVAYTDIALPTRWDRYQVIRGNHHIASGLKLLAAGKFAPGFQQLRVGLARAPRNRDGRMALAGIYAQTGRTDLAQTTLLDGLAHHSNDHDYVATTMEFLSSLAQDRKV
;
A
#
# COMPACT_ATOMS: atom_id res chain seq x y z
N MET A 1 43.88 -33.43 -16.88
CA MET A 1 43.28 -32.83 -15.66
C MET A 1 42.98 -31.32 -15.76
N ASN A 2 43.02 -30.66 -16.93
CA ASN A 2 42.76 -29.20 -17.06
C ASN A 2 41.33 -28.82 -17.51
N LEU A 3 40.51 -29.78 -17.96
CA LEU A 3 39.16 -29.48 -18.45
C LEU A 3 38.19 -29.04 -17.35
N SER A 4 38.28 -29.62 -16.14
CA SER A 4 37.34 -29.29 -15.05
C SER A 4 37.58 -27.91 -14.42
N ARG A 5 38.83 -27.42 -14.40
CA ARG A 5 39.14 -26.07 -13.89
C ARG A 5 38.55 -24.99 -14.79
N ARG A 6 38.60 -25.18 -16.11
CA ARG A 6 38.01 -24.23 -17.08
C ARG A 6 36.50 -24.17 -16.95
N THR A 7 35.80 -25.31 -16.89
CA THR A 7 34.34 -25.32 -16.75
C THR A 7 33.87 -24.66 -15.45
N VAL A 8 34.59 -24.88 -14.34
CA VAL A 8 34.30 -24.22 -13.06
C VAL A 8 34.52 -22.70 -13.14
N THR A 9 35.59 -22.21 -13.78
CA THR A 9 35.80 -20.77 -13.97
C THR A 9 34.75 -20.12 -14.86
N TRP A 10 34.26 -20.81 -15.89
CA TRP A 10 33.19 -20.31 -16.75
C TRP A 10 31.84 -20.26 -16.03
N CYS A 11 31.50 -21.28 -15.24
CA CYS A 11 30.30 -21.25 -14.39
C CYS A 11 30.35 -20.12 -13.36
N ALA A 12 31.52 -19.89 -12.74
CA ALA A 12 31.72 -18.78 -11.80
C ALA A 12 31.59 -17.42 -12.51
N ALA A 13 32.17 -17.25 -13.70
CA ALA A 13 32.08 -16.03 -14.48
C ALA A 13 30.63 -15.71 -14.90
N ILE A 14 29.88 -16.70 -15.37
CA ILE A 14 28.46 -16.55 -15.72
C ILE A 14 27.63 -16.17 -14.49
N GLY A 15 27.88 -16.81 -13.34
CA GLY A 15 27.22 -16.47 -12.07
C GLY A 15 27.49 -15.02 -11.65
N ILE A 16 28.74 -14.56 -11.73
CA ILE A 16 29.12 -13.18 -11.39
C ILE A 16 28.48 -12.18 -12.35
N SER A 17 28.47 -12.46 -13.66
CA SER A 17 27.83 -11.60 -14.66
C SER A 17 26.32 -11.47 -14.44
N LEU A 18 25.63 -12.56 -14.07
CA LEU A 18 24.20 -12.51 -13.75
C LEU A 18 23.92 -11.67 -12.49
N VAL A 19 24.76 -11.79 -11.46
CA VAL A 19 24.64 -10.98 -10.24
C VAL A 19 24.87 -9.49 -10.52
N LEU A 20 25.89 -9.16 -11.33
CA LEU A 20 26.17 -7.77 -11.74
C LEU A 20 25.05 -7.18 -12.60
N LEU A 21 24.50 -7.97 -13.53
CA LEU A 21 23.37 -7.55 -14.36
C LEU A 21 22.13 -7.28 -13.50
N TYR A 22 21.83 -8.18 -12.56
CA TYR A 22 20.71 -8.02 -11.63
C TYR A 22 20.88 -6.76 -10.76
N ALA A 23 22.07 -6.54 -10.19
CA ALA A 23 22.37 -5.35 -9.39
C ALA A 23 22.21 -4.05 -10.19
N GLY A 24 22.65 -4.05 -11.45
CA GLY A 24 22.48 -2.91 -12.37
C GLY A 24 21.00 -2.61 -12.66
N LEU A 25 20.18 -3.63 -12.93
CA LEU A 25 18.75 -3.48 -13.16
C LEU A 25 18.02 -2.96 -11.91
N THR A 26 18.35 -3.46 -10.72
CA THR A 26 17.74 -3.00 -9.47
C THR A 26 18.13 -1.56 -9.13
N ALA A 27 19.35 -1.14 -9.45
CA ALA A 27 19.79 0.25 -9.32
C ALA A 27 19.07 1.20 -10.27
N ALA A 28 18.93 0.81 -11.54
CA ALA A 28 18.14 1.58 -12.50
C ALA A 28 16.68 1.72 -12.06
N ALA A 29 16.06 0.65 -11.58
CA ALA A 29 14.70 0.67 -11.04
C ALA A 29 14.56 1.56 -9.80
N TRP A 30 15.52 1.53 -8.88
CA TRP A 30 15.51 2.38 -7.69
C TRP A 30 15.64 3.87 -8.03
N VAL A 31 16.58 4.22 -8.92
CA VAL A 31 16.73 5.61 -9.39
C VAL A 31 15.44 6.07 -10.08
N PHE A 32 14.84 5.23 -10.92
CA PHE A 32 13.59 5.56 -11.60
C PHE A 32 12.45 5.84 -10.61
N VAL A 33 12.26 4.97 -9.61
CA VAL A 33 11.22 5.15 -8.59
C VAL A 33 11.47 6.40 -7.76
N ARG A 34 12.71 6.64 -7.33
CA ARG A 34 13.06 7.80 -6.50
C ARG A 34 12.90 9.11 -7.26
N HIS A 35 13.40 9.17 -8.50
CA HIS A 35 13.48 10.41 -9.25
C HIS A 35 12.16 10.78 -9.94
N PHE A 36 11.43 9.79 -10.51
CA PHE A 36 10.22 10.07 -11.29
C PHE A 36 8.91 9.88 -10.52
N ARG A 37 8.87 9.09 -9.44
CA ARG A 37 7.61 8.82 -8.71
C ARG A 37 7.49 9.58 -7.38
N HIS A 38 8.51 10.36 -6.99
CA HIS A 38 8.56 11.15 -5.74
C HIS A 38 8.07 10.41 -4.49
N VAL A 39 8.25 9.09 -4.44
CA VAL A 39 7.91 8.29 -3.26
C VAL A 39 9.09 8.39 -2.30
N GLU A 40 9.06 9.39 -1.44
CA GLU A 40 10.07 9.56 -0.39
C GLU A 40 10.02 8.38 0.59
N GLY A 41 11.18 7.83 0.95
CA GLY A 41 11.31 6.75 1.96
C GLY A 41 11.54 5.32 1.44
N VAL A 42 11.63 5.10 0.12
CA VAL A 42 11.93 3.76 -0.44
C VAL A 42 13.45 3.51 -0.39
N ALA A 43 13.87 2.54 0.43
CA ALA A 43 15.26 2.12 0.47
C ALA A 43 15.61 1.28 -0.76
N TYR A 44 16.86 1.32 -1.20
CA TYR A 44 17.36 0.48 -2.31
C TYR A 44 17.06 -1.01 -2.08
N THR A 45 17.17 -1.45 -0.82
CA THR A 45 16.90 -2.83 -0.41
C THR A 45 15.43 -3.24 -0.53
N ASP A 46 14.49 -2.30 -0.58
CA ASP A 46 13.06 -2.61 -0.71
C ASP A 46 12.67 -2.95 -2.17
N ILE A 47 13.52 -2.60 -3.14
CA ILE A 47 13.36 -2.93 -4.57
C ILE A 47 14.25 -4.11 -4.96
N ALA A 48 15.50 -4.12 -4.48
CA ALA A 48 16.48 -5.14 -4.83
C ALA A 48 16.21 -6.52 -4.22
N LEU A 49 15.40 -6.62 -3.16
CA LEU A 49 15.07 -7.88 -2.49
C LEU A 49 13.59 -8.22 -2.67
N PRO A 50 13.26 -9.34 -3.34
CA PRO A 50 11.88 -9.81 -3.50
C PRO A 50 11.13 -9.96 -2.17
N THR A 51 11.84 -10.33 -1.09
CA THR A 51 11.29 -10.48 0.26
C THR A 51 10.80 -9.17 0.89
N ARG A 52 11.20 -8.00 0.34
CA ARG A 52 10.80 -6.68 0.84
C ARG A 52 9.79 -5.97 -0.05
N TRP A 53 9.35 -6.61 -1.13
CA TRP A 53 8.38 -6.00 -2.06
C TRP A 53 7.05 -5.69 -1.39
N ASP A 54 6.64 -6.45 -0.38
CA ASP A 54 5.46 -6.16 0.42
C ASP A 54 5.54 -4.78 1.08
N ARG A 55 6.71 -4.44 1.64
CA ARG A 55 6.96 -3.12 2.23
C ARG A 55 6.85 -2.01 1.20
N TYR A 56 7.38 -2.23 0.00
CA TYR A 56 7.27 -1.29 -1.10
C TYR A 56 5.81 -1.04 -1.53
N GLN A 57 4.98 -2.09 -1.58
CA GLN A 57 3.55 -1.95 -1.89
C GLN A 57 2.83 -1.12 -0.83
N VAL A 58 3.13 -1.34 0.46
CA VAL A 58 2.54 -0.55 1.56
C VAL A 58 2.94 0.93 1.45
N ILE A 59 4.22 1.23 1.19
CA ILE A 59 4.68 2.62 1.02
C ILE A 59 3.93 3.31 -0.14
N ARG A 60 3.82 2.62 -1.28
CA ARG A 60 3.04 3.13 -2.42
C ARG A 60 1.57 3.33 -2.08
N GLY A 61 0.98 2.39 -1.35
CA GLY A 61 -0.40 2.47 -0.88
C GLY A 61 -0.63 3.72 -0.03
N ASN A 62 0.25 3.95 0.95
CA ASN A 62 0.20 5.14 1.80
C ASN A 62 0.35 6.45 1.01
N HIS A 63 1.23 6.48 0.01
CA HIS A 63 1.37 7.66 -0.86
C HIS A 63 0.09 7.94 -1.65
N HIS A 64 -0.57 6.91 -2.18
CA HIS A 64 -1.86 7.04 -2.85
C HIS A 64 -2.95 7.53 -1.90
N ILE A 65 -2.98 7.03 -0.66
CA ILE A 65 -3.92 7.51 0.37
C ILE A 65 -3.70 9.00 0.66
N ALA A 66 -2.46 9.40 0.95
CA ALA A 66 -2.13 10.80 1.22
C ALA A 66 -2.52 11.72 0.05
N SER A 67 -2.25 11.28 -1.18
CA SER A 67 -2.64 12.00 -2.39
C SER A 67 -4.16 12.07 -2.54
N GLY A 68 -4.87 10.98 -2.23
CA GLY A 68 -6.33 10.92 -2.22
C GLY A 68 -6.95 11.89 -1.23
N LEU A 69 -6.46 11.91 0.01
CA LEU A 69 -6.90 12.84 1.05
C LEU A 69 -6.71 14.30 0.63
N LYS A 70 -5.56 14.65 0.03
CA LYS A 70 -5.31 16.00 -0.51
C LYS A 70 -6.29 16.37 -1.63
N LEU A 71 -6.60 15.43 -2.53
CA LEU A 71 -7.56 15.66 -3.61
C LEU A 71 -8.98 15.87 -3.07
N LEU A 72 -9.39 15.11 -2.06
CA LEU A 72 -10.69 15.28 -1.40
C LEU A 72 -10.79 16.64 -0.70
N ALA A 73 -9.73 17.05 0.02
CA ALA A 73 -9.66 18.38 0.63
C ALA A 73 -9.75 19.50 -0.42
N ALA A 74 -9.25 19.26 -1.64
CA ALA A 74 -9.36 20.18 -2.77
C ALA A 74 -10.69 20.09 -3.54
N GLY A 75 -11.70 19.36 -3.04
CA GLY A 75 -13.01 19.17 -3.67
C GLY A 75 -13.00 18.23 -4.88
N LYS A 76 -11.89 17.59 -5.20
CA LYS A 76 -11.75 16.65 -6.33
C LYS A 76 -12.17 15.23 -5.89
N PHE A 77 -13.47 15.04 -5.70
CA PHE A 77 -14.03 13.81 -5.12
C PHE A 77 -13.71 12.53 -5.89
N ALA A 78 -14.02 12.47 -7.20
CA ALA A 78 -13.80 11.26 -8.01
C ALA A 78 -12.34 10.78 -8.03
N PRO A 79 -11.33 11.64 -8.35
CA PRO A 79 -9.94 11.19 -8.33
C PRO A 79 -9.44 10.93 -6.90
N GLY A 80 -9.92 11.66 -5.88
CA GLY A 80 -9.58 11.42 -4.49
C GLY A 80 -10.05 10.05 -3.99
N PHE A 81 -11.31 9.71 -4.27
CA PHE A 81 -11.90 8.41 -3.96
C PHE A 81 -11.16 7.26 -4.66
N GLN A 82 -10.83 7.41 -5.94
CA GLN A 82 -10.08 6.38 -6.67
C GLN A 82 -8.69 6.14 -6.07
N GLN A 83 -7.99 7.21 -5.69
CA GLN A 83 -6.68 7.12 -5.04
C GLN A 83 -6.77 6.43 -3.67
N LEU A 84 -7.80 6.73 -2.87
CA LEU A 84 -8.04 6.05 -1.60
C LEU A 84 -8.27 4.55 -1.79
N ARG A 85 -9.13 4.14 -2.74
CA ARG A 85 -9.40 2.72 -3.00
C ARG A 85 -8.14 1.95 -3.38
N VAL A 86 -7.39 2.49 -4.34
CA VAL A 86 -6.13 1.87 -4.81
C VAL A 86 -5.08 1.86 -3.70
N GLY A 87 -5.02 2.92 -2.89
CA GLY A 87 -4.10 3.03 -1.78
C GLY A 87 -4.39 2.03 -0.66
N LEU A 88 -5.65 1.93 -0.23
CA LEU A 88 -6.07 1.04 0.86
C LEU A 88 -5.92 -0.45 0.48
N ALA A 89 -6.17 -0.80 -0.79
CA ALA A 89 -5.90 -2.16 -1.28
C ALA A 89 -4.43 -2.59 -1.15
N ARG A 90 -3.49 -1.63 -1.15
CA ARG A 90 -2.05 -1.88 -1.00
C ARG A 90 -1.54 -1.64 0.43
N ALA A 91 -2.25 -0.83 1.21
CA ALA A 91 -1.91 -0.49 2.58
C ALA A 91 -3.15 -0.68 3.50
N PRO A 92 -3.57 -1.93 3.76
CA PRO A 92 -4.81 -2.22 4.47
C PRO A 92 -4.82 -1.76 5.93
N ARG A 93 -3.64 -1.52 6.51
CA ARG A 93 -3.42 -1.05 7.90
C ARG A 93 -3.40 0.48 8.02
N ASN A 94 -3.72 1.21 6.95
CA ASN A 94 -3.76 2.67 7.01
C ASN A 94 -5.12 3.13 7.57
N ARG A 95 -5.09 3.60 8.82
CA ARG A 95 -6.26 4.05 9.56
C ARG A 95 -7.02 5.18 8.85
N ASP A 96 -6.32 6.26 8.53
CA ASP A 96 -6.94 7.49 8.00
C ASP A 96 -7.57 7.25 6.62
N GLY A 97 -6.88 6.52 5.74
CA GLY A 97 -7.41 6.16 4.44
C GLY A 97 -8.65 5.28 4.54
N ARG A 98 -8.68 4.37 5.52
CA ARG A 98 -9.83 3.50 5.78
C ARG A 98 -11.02 4.30 6.32
N MET A 99 -10.81 5.20 7.27
CA MET A 99 -11.85 6.08 7.81
C MET A 99 -12.42 7.00 6.73
N ALA A 100 -11.56 7.62 5.92
CA ALA A 100 -11.99 8.47 4.82
C ALA A 100 -12.81 7.70 3.78
N LEU A 101 -12.38 6.49 3.41
CA LEU A 101 -13.10 5.67 2.45
C LEU A 101 -14.46 5.20 3.00
N ALA A 102 -14.51 4.77 4.26
CA ALA A 102 -15.77 4.42 4.93
C ALA A 102 -16.73 5.61 5.02
N GLY A 103 -16.23 6.80 5.35
CA GLY A 103 -17.02 8.02 5.38
C GLY A 103 -17.63 8.37 4.02
N ILE A 104 -16.88 8.21 2.93
CA ILE A 104 -17.40 8.41 1.56
C ILE A 104 -18.48 7.38 1.23
N TYR A 105 -18.28 6.12 1.61
CA TYR A 105 -19.30 5.09 1.40
C TYR A 105 -20.58 5.40 2.17
N ALA A 106 -20.47 5.86 3.42
CA ALA A 106 -21.63 6.25 4.21
C ALA A 106 -22.39 7.42 3.56
N GLN A 107 -21.68 8.46 3.12
CA GLN A 107 -22.27 9.64 2.47
C GLN A 107 -22.94 9.31 1.12
N THR A 108 -22.46 8.30 0.41
CA THR A 108 -23.02 7.86 -0.88
C THR A 108 -24.14 6.81 -0.73
N GLY A 109 -24.60 6.55 0.50
CA GLY A 109 -25.65 5.58 0.79
C GLY A 109 -25.18 4.12 0.71
N ARG A 110 -23.89 3.88 0.54
CA ARG A 110 -23.25 2.55 0.54
C ARG A 110 -22.86 2.14 1.94
N THR A 111 -23.83 2.12 2.84
CA THR A 111 -23.64 1.78 4.26
C THR A 111 -23.12 0.36 4.45
N ASP A 112 -23.46 -0.55 3.52
CA ASP A 112 -22.91 -1.91 3.40
C ASP A 112 -21.38 -1.91 3.30
N LEU A 113 -20.84 -1.11 2.39
CA LEU A 113 -19.41 -1.00 2.14
C LEU A 113 -18.71 -0.23 3.27
N ALA A 114 -19.35 0.81 3.81
CA ALA A 114 -18.82 1.56 4.95
C ALA A 114 -18.65 0.64 6.16
N GLN A 115 -19.69 -0.13 6.50
CA GLN A 115 -19.67 -1.10 7.60
C GLN A 115 -18.55 -2.13 7.42
N THR A 116 -18.51 -2.77 6.26
CA THR A 116 -17.49 -3.79 5.95
C THR A 116 -16.08 -3.19 6.04
N THR A 117 -15.88 -1.99 5.48
CA THR A 117 -14.60 -1.29 5.51
C THR A 117 -14.13 -0.99 6.93
N LEU A 118 -15.04 -0.61 7.84
CA LEU A 118 -14.69 -0.33 9.24
C LEU A 118 -14.43 -1.61 10.04
N LEU A 119 -15.30 -2.62 9.90
CA LEU A 119 -15.16 -3.90 10.59
C LEU A 119 -13.86 -4.61 10.21
N ASP A 120 -13.52 -4.65 8.92
CA ASP A 120 -12.24 -5.21 8.46
C ASP A 120 -11.03 -4.47 9.06
N GLY A 121 -11.19 -3.19 9.40
CA GLY A 121 -10.14 -2.39 10.03
C GLY A 121 -9.87 -2.77 11.48
N LEU A 122 -10.84 -3.35 12.18
CA LEU A 122 -10.67 -3.79 13.57
C LEU A 122 -9.58 -4.87 13.70
N ALA A 123 -9.37 -5.69 12.67
CA ALA A 123 -8.27 -6.67 12.63
C ALA A 123 -6.87 -6.02 12.71
N HIS A 124 -6.76 -4.72 12.43
CA HIS A 124 -5.50 -3.97 12.46
C HIS A 124 -5.47 -2.89 13.54
N HIS A 125 -6.63 -2.41 13.95
CA HIS A 125 -6.81 -1.23 14.81
C HIS A 125 -7.65 -1.52 16.06
N SER A 126 -7.74 -2.79 16.51
CA SER A 126 -8.49 -3.17 17.72
C SER A 126 -8.03 -2.44 19.00
N ASN A 127 -6.75 -2.04 19.04
CA ASN A 127 -6.17 -1.35 20.19
C ASN A 127 -6.24 0.19 20.06
N ASP A 128 -6.79 0.69 18.95
CA ASP A 128 -6.99 2.12 18.72
C ASP A 128 -8.39 2.49 19.21
N HIS A 129 -8.46 3.05 20.42
CA HIS A 129 -9.72 3.39 21.08
C HIS A 129 -10.60 4.30 20.23
N ASP A 130 -10.00 5.29 19.55
CA ASP A 130 -10.73 6.22 18.71
C ASP A 130 -11.33 5.50 17.50
N TYR A 131 -10.58 4.59 16.88
CA TYR A 131 -11.07 3.82 15.74
C TYR A 131 -12.24 2.90 16.12
N VAL A 132 -12.11 2.23 17.27
CA VAL A 132 -13.16 1.36 17.81
C VAL A 132 -14.40 2.18 18.16
N ALA A 133 -14.24 3.32 18.83
CA ALA A 133 -15.34 4.21 19.19
C ALA A 133 -16.10 4.69 17.94
N THR A 134 -15.39 5.21 16.94
CA THR A 134 -16.01 5.64 15.67
C THR A 134 -16.73 4.50 14.96
N THR A 135 -16.16 3.29 14.97
CA THR A 135 -16.80 2.12 14.36
C THR A 135 -18.08 1.75 15.09
N MET A 136 -18.08 1.74 16.42
CA MET A 136 -19.25 1.41 17.22
C MET A 136 -20.35 2.47 17.10
N GLU A 137 -19.98 3.75 17.07
CA GLU A 137 -20.92 4.86 16.80
C GLU A 137 -21.61 4.68 15.45
N PHE A 138 -20.84 4.39 14.40
CA PHE A 138 -21.38 4.14 13.06
C PHE A 138 -22.31 2.92 13.01
N LEU A 139 -21.96 1.83 13.67
CA LEU A 139 -22.84 0.65 13.73
C LEU A 139 -24.13 0.93 14.50
N SER A 140 -24.04 1.74 15.56
CA SER A 140 -25.19 2.12 16.37
C SER A 140 -26.16 3.01 15.59
N SER A 141 -25.65 3.97 14.80
CA SER A 141 -26.50 4.80 13.94
C SER A 141 -27.24 3.96 12.91
N LEU A 142 -26.56 3.00 12.26
CA LEU A 142 -27.19 2.08 11.32
C LEU A 142 -28.29 1.22 11.96
N ALA A 143 -28.09 0.79 13.21
CA ALA A 143 -29.08 0.00 13.94
C ALA A 143 -30.32 0.82 14.30
N GLN A 144 -30.17 2.12 14.55
CA GLN A 144 -31.28 3.03 14.82
C GLN A 144 -32.10 3.31 13.55
N ASP A 145 -31.43 3.57 12.42
CA ASP A 145 -32.10 3.83 11.14
C ASP A 145 -32.97 2.66 10.67
N ARG A 146 -32.59 1.41 11.01
CA ARG A 146 -33.37 0.21 10.66
C ARG A 146 -34.66 0.06 11.45
N LYS A 147 -34.78 0.69 12.62
CA LYS A 147 -35.95 0.56 13.51
C LYS A 147 -37.09 1.52 13.16
N VAL A 148 -36.86 2.45 12.24
CA VAL A 148 -37.83 3.43 11.73
C VAL A 148 -38.42 2.91 10.43
#